data_AF-A0A966ZH24-F1
#
_entry.id   AF-A0A966ZH24-F1
#
_cell.length_a   1.000
_cell.length_b   1.000
_cell.length_c   1.000
_cell.angle_alpha   90.00
_cell.angle_beta   90.00
_cell.angle_gamma   90.00
#
_symmetry.space_group_name_H-M   'P 1'
#
loop_
_entity.id
_entity.type
_entity.pdbx_description
1 polymer ?
#
loop_
_entity_poly.entity_id
_entity_poly.type
_entity_poly.pdbx_seq_one_letter_code
_entity_poly.pdbx_strand_id
1 'polypeptide(L)'
;MKDDLTYTPSDCFETFPFPEDWETRPDLEAIGREYYEFRASLMVANNEGLTTTYNRFHDPLERDPGIVKLRELHLAMDRAVLDSYGWHDVPVDCAFIEENPQDEDAEAERGARPRRRKYRYRWPDDVRDDVMGRLIALNTARAAEEARRGTGADAVGKAGNPVAARTRGRPRTAPTGPTASQGALL
;
A
#
# COMPACT_ATOMS: atom_id res chain seq x y z
N MET A 1 -13.68 -9.62 10.84
CA MET A 1 -12.30 -9.50 10.34
C MET A 1 -12.02 -8.01 10.24
N LYS A 2 -10.84 -7.51 10.64
CA LYS A 2 -10.47 -6.12 10.30
C LYS A 2 -9.72 -6.19 8.98
N ASP A 3 -10.30 -5.62 7.92
CA ASP A 3 -9.69 -5.50 6.58
C ASP A 3 -8.67 -4.33 6.52
N ASP A 4 -7.89 -4.13 7.59
CA ASP A 4 -6.84 -3.11 7.59
C ASP A 4 -5.65 -3.61 6.77
N LEU A 5 -5.39 -2.94 5.65
CA LEU A 5 -4.21 -3.17 4.81
C LEU A 5 -2.95 -2.94 5.65
N THR A 6 -2.19 -4.01 5.88
CA THR A 6 -0.87 -3.91 6.53
C THR A 6 0.19 -3.78 5.44
N TYR A 7 0.92 -2.66 5.44
CA TYR A 7 2.01 -2.44 4.50
C TYR A 7 3.30 -3.07 5.01
N THR A 8 3.80 -4.09 4.32
CA THR A 8 5.10 -4.73 4.58
C THR A 8 6.03 -4.43 3.40
N PRO A 9 7.19 -3.76 3.59
CA PRO A 9 8.07 -3.38 2.49
C PRO A 9 8.50 -4.55 1.60
N SER A 10 8.78 -5.72 2.18
CA SER A 10 9.14 -6.93 1.44
C SER A 10 8.03 -7.40 0.49
N ASP A 11 6.77 -7.28 0.90
CA ASP A 11 5.64 -7.83 0.14
C ASP A 11 5.05 -6.79 -0.80
N CYS A 12 5.13 -5.50 -0.44
CA CYS A 12 4.51 -4.41 -1.20
C CYS A 12 5.49 -3.63 -2.08
N PHE A 13 6.71 -3.35 -1.62
CA PHE A 13 7.64 -2.44 -2.31
C PHE A 13 8.70 -3.18 -3.12
N GLU A 14 9.38 -4.15 -2.50
CA GLU A 14 10.53 -4.84 -3.12
C GLU A 14 10.14 -5.64 -4.36
N THR A 15 8.91 -6.18 -4.40
CA THR A 15 8.37 -6.95 -5.53
C THR A 15 7.49 -6.13 -6.46
N PHE A 16 7.36 -4.81 -6.22
CA PHE A 16 6.53 -3.96 -7.05
C PHE A 16 7.19 -3.77 -8.43
N PRO A 17 6.44 -3.96 -9.53
CA PRO A 17 7.03 -3.94 -10.86
C PRO A 17 7.23 -2.49 -11.36
N PHE A 18 8.12 -1.71 -10.75
CA PHE A 18 8.39 -0.32 -11.15
C PHE A 18 8.82 -0.17 -12.62
N PRO A 19 8.46 0.91 -13.33
CA PRO A 19 8.92 1.16 -14.69
C PRO A 19 10.45 1.24 -14.76
N GLU A 20 11.03 1.02 -15.93
CA GLU A 20 12.47 1.23 -16.12
C GLU A 20 12.84 2.71 -15.97
N ASP A 21 14.01 2.99 -15.39
CA ASP A 21 14.58 4.33 -15.20
C ASP A 21 13.70 5.33 -14.42
N TRP A 22 12.68 4.85 -13.69
CA TRP A 22 11.72 5.68 -12.97
C TRP A 22 12.37 6.67 -11.97
N GLU A 23 13.51 6.29 -11.37
CA GLU A 23 14.24 7.13 -10.41
C GLU A 23 14.91 8.37 -11.06
N THR A 24 15.22 8.28 -12.35
CA THR A 24 15.96 9.33 -13.07
C THR A 24 15.06 10.16 -14.00
N ARG A 25 13.76 9.85 -13.99
CA ARG A 25 12.76 10.47 -14.85
C ARG A 25 12.38 11.87 -14.32
N PRO A 26 12.76 12.94 -15.02
CA PRO A 26 12.59 14.30 -14.53
C PRO A 26 11.12 14.74 -14.48
N ASP A 27 10.27 14.14 -15.32
CA ASP A 27 8.82 14.33 -15.32
C ASP A 27 8.18 13.85 -14.01
N LEU A 28 8.56 12.64 -13.54
CA LEU A 28 8.09 12.08 -12.28
C LEU A 28 8.59 12.87 -11.06
N GLU A 29 9.86 13.30 -11.08
CA GLU A 29 10.41 14.12 -10.01
C GLU A 29 9.69 15.48 -9.92
N ALA A 30 9.48 16.14 -11.06
CA ALA A 30 8.84 17.45 -11.11
C ALA A 30 7.40 17.39 -10.60
N ILE A 31 6.59 16.44 -11.07
CA ILE A 31 5.19 16.33 -10.65
C ILE A 31 5.05 15.91 -9.19
N GLY A 32 5.92 14.99 -8.72
CA GLY A 32 5.95 14.55 -7.33
C GLY A 32 6.32 15.69 -6.38
N ARG A 33 7.31 16.51 -6.76
CA ARG A 33 7.68 17.72 -6.01
C ARG A 33 6.56 18.74 -5.97
N GLU A 34 5.95 19.06 -7.12
CA GLU A 34 4.82 20.01 -7.19
C GLU A 34 3.67 19.58 -6.29
N TYR A 35 3.27 18.30 -6.36
CA TYR A 35 2.24 17.73 -5.51
C TYR A 35 2.60 17.81 -4.02
N TYR A 36 3.82 17.41 -3.65
CA TYR A 36 4.27 17.41 -2.26
C TYR A 36 4.29 18.83 -1.67
N GLU A 37 4.90 19.77 -2.37
CA GLU A 37 5.02 21.16 -1.93
C GLU A 37 3.64 21.82 -1.82
N PHE A 38 2.77 21.61 -2.82
CA PHE A 38 1.43 22.14 -2.80
C PHE A 38 0.63 21.60 -1.61
N ARG A 39 0.62 20.27 -1.41
CA ARG A 39 -0.07 19.64 -0.27
C ARG A 39 0.45 20.17 1.07
N ALA A 40 1.77 20.27 1.22
CA ALA A 40 2.38 20.78 2.44
C ALA A 40 1.98 22.25 2.70
N SER A 41 2.01 23.09 1.66
CA SER A 41 1.59 24.49 1.76
C SER A 41 0.12 24.63 2.13
N LEU A 42 -0.76 23.79 1.55
CA LEU A 42 -2.19 23.78 1.83
C LEU A 42 -2.48 23.38 3.28
N MET A 43 -1.79 22.35 3.79
CA MET A 43 -1.90 21.91 5.18
C MET A 43 -1.50 23.02 6.16
N VAL A 44 -0.40 23.73 5.89
CA VAL A 44 0.04 24.85 6.72
C VAL A 44 -0.93 26.02 6.66
N ALA A 45 -1.37 26.40 5.45
CA ALA A 45 -2.30 27.51 5.24
C ALA A 45 -3.64 27.30 5.94
N ASN A 46 -4.15 26.06 5.94
CA ASN A 46 -5.42 25.70 6.56
C ASN A 46 -5.27 25.29 8.04
N ASN A 47 -4.03 25.18 8.55
CA ASN A 47 -3.71 24.64 9.88
C ASN A 47 -4.31 23.23 10.11
N GLU A 48 -4.14 22.36 9.12
CA GLU A 48 -4.70 21.00 9.07
C GLU A 48 -3.62 19.92 9.04
N GLY A 49 -3.91 18.78 9.66
CA GLY A 49 -3.13 17.55 9.50
C GLY A 49 -3.61 16.70 8.32
N LEU A 50 -2.81 15.67 7.96
CA LEU A 50 -3.08 14.79 6.80
C LEU A 50 -4.48 14.20 6.84
N THR A 51 -4.91 13.65 7.98
CA THR A 51 -6.23 13.02 8.10
C THR A 51 -7.35 13.99 7.76
N THR A 52 -7.29 15.23 8.23
CA THR A 52 -8.30 16.26 7.94
C THR A 52 -8.30 16.63 6.46
N THR A 53 -7.13 16.87 5.89
CA THR A 53 -6.99 17.21 4.47
C THR A 53 -7.51 16.09 3.56
N TYR A 54 -7.22 14.82 3.88
CA TYR A 54 -7.72 13.69 3.08
C TYR A 54 -9.21 13.39 3.29
N ASN A 55 -9.76 13.67 4.46
CA ASN A 55 -11.22 13.62 4.64
C ASN A 55 -11.92 14.63 3.72
N ARG A 56 -11.39 15.86 3.61
CA ARG A 56 -11.88 16.88 2.68
C ARG A 56 -11.66 16.48 1.22
N PHE A 57 -10.49 15.90 0.92
CA PHE A 57 -10.16 15.39 -0.41
C PHE A 57 -11.18 14.36 -0.91
N HIS A 58 -11.72 13.51 -0.03
CA HIS A 58 -12.72 12.52 -0.38
C HIS A 58 -14.18 13.01 -0.31
N ASP A 59 -14.43 14.25 0.13
CA ASP A 59 -15.78 14.81 0.23
C ASP A 59 -16.28 15.34 -1.14
N PRO A 60 -17.35 14.77 -1.72
CA PRO A 60 -17.92 15.23 -2.99
C PRO A 60 -18.54 16.63 -2.92
N LEU A 61 -18.78 17.18 -1.73
CA LEU A 61 -19.33 18.53 -1.51
C LEU A 61 -18.24 19.57 -1.26
N GLU A 62 -16.98 19.16 -1.11
CA GLU A 62 -15.86 20.10 -0.94
C GLU A 62 -15.62 20.88 -2.24
N ARG A 63 -15.56 22.21 -2.11
CA ARG A 63 -15.42 23.18 -3.20
C ARG A 63 -14.23 24.12 -2.99
N ASP A 64 -13.49 23.96 -1.89
CA ASP A 64 -12.26 24.70 -1.63
C ASP A 64 -11.29 24.59 -2.83
N PRO A 65 -10.83 25.73 -3.38
CA PRO A 65 -9.99 25.72 -4.57
C PRO A 65 -8.65 25.02 -4.33
N GLY A 66 -8.14 25.02 -3.10
CA GLY A 66 -6.95 24.28 -2.71
C GLY A 66 -7.16 22.77 -2.79
N ILE A 67 -8.29 22.28 -2.28
CA ILE A 67 -8.62 20.85 -2.38
C ILE A 67 -8.91 20.43 -3.83
N VAL A 68 -9.58 21.27 -4.62
CA VAL A 68 -9.79 21.00 -6.06
C VAL A 68 -8.45 20.91 -6.78
N LYS A 69 -7.54 21.86 -6.55
CA LYS A 69 -6.19 21.83 -7.12
C LYS A 69 -5.39 20.62 -6.66
N LEU A 70 -5.54 20.19 -5.40
CA LEU A 70 -4.91 18.97 -4.89
C LEU A 70 -5.40 17.73 -5.65
N ARG A 71 -6.69 17.65 -6.00
CA ARG A 71 -7.24 16.57 -6.84
C ARG A 71 -6.68 16.61 -8.26
N GLU A 72 -6.58 17.79 -8.86
CA GLU A 72 -5.96 17.95 -10.19
C GLU A 72 -4.49 17.49 -10.20
N LEU A 73 -3.71 17.87 -9.19
CA LEU A 73 -2.31 17.44 -9.07
C LEU A 73 -2.20 15.93 -8.89
N HIS A 74 -3.15 15.31 -8.17
CA HIS A 74 -3.19 13.86 -8.03
C HIS A 74 -3.44 13.18 -9.39
N LEU A 75 -4.38 13.68 -10.18
CA LEU A 75 -4.66 13.16 -11.53
C LEU A 75 -3.45 13.35 -12.47
N ALA A 76 -2.77 14.48 -12.39
CA ALA A 76 -1.57 14.75 -13.18
C ALA A 76 -0.41 13.81 -12.80
N MET A 77 -0.23 13.55 -11.50
CA MET A 77 0.76 12.59 -11.00
C MET A 77 0.42 11.17 -11.46
N ASP A 78 -0.82 10.74 -11.31
CA ASP A 78 -1.30 9.43 -11.77
C ASP A 78 -1.08 9.25 -13.28
N ARG A 79 -1.32 10.32 -14.06
CA ARG A 79 -1.08 10.32 -15.49
C ARG A 79 0.40 10.14 -15.83
N ALA A 80 1.27 10.91 -15.18
CA ALA A 80 2.72 10.79 -15.38
C ALA A 80 3.24 9.39 -15.01
N VAL A 81 2.69 8.79 -13.94
CA VAL A 81 3.00 7.40 -13.56
C VAL A 81 2.55 6.43 -14.65
N LEU A 82 1.30 6.49 -15.12
CA LEU A 82 0.84 5.60 -16.20
C LEU A 82 1.64 5.79 -17.49
N ASP A 83 2.05 7.02 -17.81
CA ASP A 83 2.89 7.32 -18.95
C ASP A 83 4.30 6.73 -18.83
N SER A 84 4.83 6.64 -17.61
CA SER A 84 6.10 5.94 -17.36
C SER A 84 6.03 4.44 -17.59
N TYR A 85 4.85 3.83 -17.41
CA TYR A 85 4.57 2.44 -17.80
C TYR A 85 4.26 2.28 -19.30
N GLY A 86 4.10 3.38 -20.05
CA GLY A 86 3.63 3.38 -21.43
C GLY A 86 2.12 3.11 -21.58
N TRP A 87 1.34 3.25 -20.50
CA TRP A 87 -0.10 2.99 -20.48
C TRP A 87 -0.89 4.26 -20.76
N HIS A 88 -0.77 4.76 -21.98
CA HIS A 88 -1.40 6.02 -22.38
C HIS A 88 -2.92 5.91 -22.59
N ASP A 89 -3.42 4.70 -22.73
CA ASP A 89 -4.83 4.37 -23.00
C ASP A 89 -5.71 4.32 -21.74
N VAL A 90 -5.09 4.27 -20.56
CA VAL A 90 -5.82 4.19 -19.29
C VAL A 90 -6.32 5.59 -18.89
N PRO A 91 -7.63 5.76 -18.63
CA PRO A 91 -8.17 7.02 -18.12
C PRO A 91 -7.75 7.21 -16.66
N VAL A 92 -7.43 8.46 -16.28
CA VAL A 92 -7.03 8.79 -14.90
C VAL A 92 -8.18 9.32 -14.05
N ASP A 93 -9.34 9.56 -14.66
CA ASP A 93 -10.48 10.19 -14.00
C ASP A 93 -10.93 9.39 -12.77
N CYS A 94 -10.92 10.06 -11.63
CA CYS A 94 -11.43 9.52 -10.38
C CYS A 94 -12.91 9.85 -10.21
N ALA A 95 -13.62 8.96 -9.55
CA ALA A 95 -15.02 9.15 -9.16
C ALA A 95 -15.16 9.09 -7.63
N PHE A 96 -16.23 9.71 -7.12
CA PHE A 96 -16.62 9.55 -5.73
C PHE A 96 -17.41 8.26 -5.57
N ILE A 97 -16.77 7.24 -5.04
CA ILE A 97 -17.39 5.92 -4.84
C ILE A 97 -17.70 5.72 -3.36
N GLU A 98 -18.89 5.25 -3.06
CA GLU A 98 -19.33 4.95 -1.70
C GLU A 98 -18.53 3.78 -1.12
N GLU A 99 -17.97 3.95 0.08
CA GLU A 99 -17.08 2.95 0.69
C GLU A 99 -17.88 1.76 1.24
N ASN A 100 -19.04 2.03 1.86
CA ASN A 100 -19.82 1.05 2.60
C ASN A 100 -21.31 1.05 2.20
N PRO A 101 -21.65 0.75 0.94
CA PRO A 101 -23.05 0.76 0.50
C PRO A 101 -23.93 -0.26 1.26
N GLN A 102 -23.35 -1.36 1.74
CA GLN A 102 -24.05 -2.45 2.41
C GLN A 102 -24.31 -2.21 3.91
N ASP A 103 -23.57 -1.30 4.53
CA ASP A 103 -23.71 -1.00 5.96
C ASP A 103 -25.01 -0.22 6.26
N GLU A 104 -25.49 0.61 5.33
CA GLU A 104 -26.77 1.32 5.49
C GLU A 104 -27.95 0.33 5.57
N ASP A 105 -27.99 -0.67 4.70
CA ASP A 105 -29.05 -1.69 4.67
C ASP A 105 -29.07 -2.52 5.96
N ALA A 106 -27.88 -2.91 6.45
CA ALA A 106 -27.73 -3.71 7.66
C ALA A 106 -27.98 -2.94 8.97
N GLU A 107 -27.77 -1.62 8.99
CA GLU A 107 -28.04 -0.77 10.16
C GLU A 107 -29.50 -0.33 10.24
N ALA A 108 -30.16 -0.12 9.10
CA ALA A 108 -31.59 0.14 9.01
C ALA A 108 -32.40 -1.05 9.56
N GLU A 109 -32.01 -2.29 9.25
CA GLU A 109 -32.63 -3.50 9.83
C GLU A 109 -32.42 -3.62 11.35
N ARG A 110 -31.35 -3.04 11.90
CA ARG A 110 -31.02 -3.06 13.35
C ARG A 110 -31.56 -1.85 14.11
N GLY A 111 -32.33 -0.97 13.46
CA GLY A 111 -32.92 0.22 14.09
C GLY A 111 -31.90 1.28 14.51
N ALA A 112 -30.68 1.25 13.96
CA ALA A 112 -29.68 2.28 14.21
C ALA A 112 -29.96 3.52 13.33
N ARG A 113 -29.54 4.71 13.78
CA ARG A 113 -29.66 5.92 12.96
C ARG A 113 -28.76 5.79 11.72
N PRO A 114 -29.24 6.18 10.52
CA PRO A 114 -28.43 6.10 9.31
C PRO A 114 -27.17 6.93 9.49
N ARG A 115 -26.01 6.31 9.26
CA ARG A 115 -24.72 7.02 9.23
C ARG A 115 -24.63 7.88 7.99
N ARG A 116 -23.77 8.90 8.02
CA ARG A 116 -23.48 9.68 6.81
C ARG A 116 -22.72 8.79 5.83
N ARG A 117 -23.19 8.75 4.58
CA ARG A 117 -22.50 8.10 3.47
C ARG A 117 -21.06 8.59 3.39
N LYS A 118 -20.14 7.64 3.37
CA LYS A 118 -18.71 7.90 3.26
C LYS A 118 -18.29 7.61 1.83
N TYR A 119 -17.81 8.65 1.17
CA TYR A 119 -17.28 8.55 -0.18
C TYR A 119 -15.77 8.47 -0.14
N ARG A 120 -15.19 7.79 -1.13
CA ARG A 120 -13.77 7.81 -1.43
C ARG A 120 -13.60 8.24 -2.88
N TYR A 121 -12.84 9.31 -3.06
CA TYR A 121 -12.36 9.73 -4.38
C TYR A 121 -11.26 8.75 -4.83
N ARG A 122 -11.59 7.90 -5.80
CA ARG A 122 -10.71 6.84 -6.34
C ARG A 122 -11.05 6.53 -7.79
N TRP A 123 -10.21 5.75 -8.48
CA TRP A 123 -10.56 5.25 -9.81
C TRP A 123 -11.82 4.36 -9.78
N PRO A 124 -12.66 4.43 -10.84
CA PRO A 124 -13.67 3.43 -11.13
C PRO A 124 -13.12 2.00 -11.05
N ASP A 125 -13.98 1.07 -10.65
CA ASP A 125 -13.56 -0.30 -10.36
C ASP A 125 -13.00 -1.02 -11.60
N ASP A 126 -13.56 -0.75 -12.79
CA ASP A 126 -13.10 -1.26 -14.07
C ASP A 126 -11.69 -0.77 -14.44
N VAL A 127 -11.42 0.53 -14.25
CA VAL A 127 -10.09 1.13 -14.50
C VAL A 127 -9.07 0.57 -13.52
N ARG A 128 -9.42 0.48 -12.23
CA ARG A 128 -8.56 -0.11 -11.21
C ARG A 128 -8.23 -1.56 -11.55
N ASP A 129 -9.23 -2.36 -11.93
CA ASP A 129 -9.05 -3.78 -12.18
C ASP A 129 -8.20 -4.03 -13.45
N ASP A 130 -8.32 -3.18 -14.48
CA ASP A 130 -7.42 -3.20 -15.65
C ASP A 130 -5.96 -2.91 -15.25
N VAL A 131 -5.72 -1.81 -14.52
CA VAL A 131 -4.37 -1.45 -14.06
C VAL A 131 -3.77 -2.55 -13.17
N MET A 132 -4.56 -3.11 -12.26
CA MET A 132 -4.13 -4.23 -11.43
C MET A 132 -3.78 -5.47 -12.27
N GLY A 133 -4.58 -5.77 -13.30
CA GLY A 133 -4.30 -6.86 -14.24
C GLY A 133 -2.98 -6.66 -14.98
N ARG A 134 -2.71 -5.44 -15.47
CA ARG A 134 -1.45 -5.09 -16.15
C ARG A 134 -0.24 -5.20 -15.21
N LEU A 135 -0.36 -4.74 -13.97
CA LEU A 135 0.69 -4.86 -12.95
C LEU A 135 0.99 -6.32 -12.61
N ILE A 136 -0.03 -7.17 -12.45
CA ILE A 136 0.14 -8.60 -12.21
C ILE A 136 0.85 -9.27 -13.41
N ALA A 137 0.45 -8.94 -14.64
CA ALA A 137 1.09 -9.44 -15.85
C ALA A 137 2.57 -9.01 -15.94
N LEU A 138 2.89 -7.76 -15.61
CA LEU A 138 4.26 -7.26 -15.60
C LEU A 138 5.12 -7.94 -14.53
N ASN A 139 4.56 -8.11 -13.31
CA ASN A 139 5.25 -8.78 -12.22
C ASN A 139 5.54 -10.25 -12.55
N THR A 140 4.55 -10.98 -13.09
CA THR A 140 4.73 -12.38 -13.50
C THR A 140 5.77 -12.54 -14.61
N ALA A 141 5.85 -11.60 -15.56
CA ALA A 141 6.87 -11.60 -16.60
C ALA A 141 8.29 -11.41 -16.02
N ARG A 142 8.46 -10.47 -15.08
CA ARG A 142 9.74 -10.22 -14.40
C ARG A 142 10.19 -11.39 -13.52
N ALA A 143 9.28 -11.96 -12.75
CA ALA A 143 9.55 -13.16 -11.96
C ALA A 143 10.02 -14.33 -12.85
N ALA A 144 9.42 -14.49 -14.03
CA ALA A 144 9.85 -15.50 -15.00
C ALA A 144 11.24 -15.21 -15.59
N GLU A 145 11.61 -13.94 -15.77
CA GLU A 145 12.95 -13.53 -16.20
C GLU A 145 14.00 -13.74 -15.10
N GLU A 146 13.69 -13.37 -13.85
CA GLU A 146 14.54 -13.63 -12.69
C GLU A 146 14.79 -15.12 -12.49
N ALA A 147 13.77 -15.97 -12.65
CA ALA A 147 13.93 -17.43 -12.59
C ALA A 147 14.90 -17.96 -13.67
N ARG A 148 14.87 -17.39 -14.89
CA ARG A 148 15.82 -17.72 -15.96
C ARG A 148 17.24 -17.20 -15.66
N ARG A 149 17.38 -16.05 -15.01
CA ARG A 149 18.68 -15.47 -14.63
C ARG A 149 19.29 -16.19 -13.40
N GLY A 150 18.47 -16.56 -12.42
CA GLY A 150 18.88 -17.28 -11.20
C GLY A 150 19.36 -18.70 -11.46
N THR A 151 18.81 -19.38 -12.46
CA THR A 151 19.28 -20.71 -12.90
C THR A 151 20.69 -20.72 -13.51
N GLY A 152 21.25 -19.55 -13.85
CA GLY A 152 22.65 -19.41 -14.30
C GLY A 152 23.67 -19.14 -13.18
N ALA A 153 23.24 -18.59 -12.04
CA ALA A 153 24.13 -18.23 -10.93
C ALA A 153 24.38 -19.40 -9.96
N ASP A 154 23.41 -20.30 -9.79
CA ASP A 154 23.52 -21.45 -8.88
C ASP A 154 24.42 -22.59 -9.39
N ALA A 155 24.85 -22.54 -10.66
CA ALA A 155 25.72 -23.56 -11.26
C ALA A 155 27.23 -23.36 -10.97
N VAL A 156 27.65 -22.20 -10.45
CA VAL A 156 29.09 -21.86 -10.23
C VAL A 156 29.49 -21.89 -8.74
N GLY A 157 28.64 -22.43 -7.86
CA GLY A 157 28.84 -22.33 -6.40
C GLY A 157 28.82 -23.63 -5.58
N LYS A 158 28.76 -24.82 -6.19
CA LYS A 158 28.74 -26.09 -5.45
C LYS A 158 30.00 -26.94 -5.68
N ALA A 159 31.14 -26.47 -5.17
CA ALA A 159 32.25 -27.33 -4.76
C ALA A 159 32.18 -27.46 -3.23
N GLY A 160 31.84 -28.66 -2.76
CA GLY A 160 31.35 -28.88 -1.40
C GLY A 160 32.40 -28.91 -0.30
N ASN A 161 31.90 -28.91 0.94
CA ASN A 161 32.61 -29.44 2.09
C ASN A 161 31.60 -30.28 2.93
N PRO A 162 31.87 -31.56 3.23
CA PRO A 162 30.90 -32.41 3.91
C PRO A 162 30.99 -32.21 5.42
N VAL A 163 29.87 -31.90 6.07
CA VAL A 163 29.80 -31.84 7.54
C VAL A 163 29.31 -33.18 8.08
N ALA A 164 30.15 -33.78 8.93
CA ALA A 164 29.95 -35.07 9.56
C ALA A 164 28.72 -35.10 10.48
N ALA A 165 27.98 -36.22 10.40
CA ALA A 165 26.88 -36.56 11.27
C ALA A 165 27.34 -36.81 12.71
N ARG A 166 26.59 -36.29 13.70
CA ARG A 166 26.66 -36.77 15.09
C ARG A 166 25.25 -36.93 15.68
N THR A 167 24.99 -38.17 16.09
CA THR A 167 23.75 -38.71 16.63
C THR A 167 23.57 -38.47 18.13
N ARG A 168 22.31 -38.16 18.49
CA ARG A 168 21.47 -38.58 19.65
C ARG A 168 21.98 -38.45 21.10
N GLY A 169 21.13 -37.84 21.94
CA GLY A 169 21.02 -38.13 23.37
C GLY A 169 20.14 -37.16 24.17
N ARG A 170 18.86 -37.49 24.40
CA ARG A 170 17.99 -36.99 25.51
C ARG A 170 18.08 -38.06 26.64
N PRO A 171 17.55 -37.91 27.89
CA PRO A 171 16.74 -36.83 28.48
C PRO A 171 16.98 -36.56 30.00
N ARG A 172 16.05 -35.81 30.63
CA ARG A 172 15.63 -35.70 32.07
C ARG A 172 15.81 -34.27 32.62
N THR A 173 14.95 -33.67 33.44
CA THR A 173 13.70 -34.00 34.15
C THR A 173 13.05 -32.68 34.61
N ALA A 174 11.74 -32.67 34.85
CA ALA A 174 10.99 -31.57 35.50
C ALA A 174 11.40 -31.39 36.99
N PRO A 175 10.99 -30.29 37.65
CA PRO A 175 9.81 -30.42 38.50
C PRO A 175 8.86 -29.20 38.52
N THR A 176 7.62 -29.50 38.91
CA THR A 176 6.50 -28.63 39.25
C THR A 176 6.55 -28.15 40.71
N GLY A 177 6.10 -26.91 40.96
CA GLY A 177 5.20 -26.61 42.09
C GLY A 177 5.61 -25.47 43.05
N PRO A 178 4.64 -24.72 43.63
CA PRO A 178 4.82 -23.35 44.15
C PRO A 178 4.73 -23.26 45.70
N THR A 179 5.28 -22.22 46.34
CA THR A 179 4.82 -21.71 47.66
C THR A 179 5.34 -20.29 47.95
N ALA A 180 4.66 -19.60 48.86
CA ALA A 180 4.53 -18.16 49.05
C ALA A 180 5.57 -17.45 49.94
N SER A 181 5.46 -16.10 49.95
CA SER A 181 5.38 -15.23 51.15
C SER A 181 6.57 -14.30 51.50
N GLN A 182 6.26 -12.99 51.47
CA GLN A 182 6.59 -11.90 52.43
C GLN A 182 8.02 -11.32 52.60
N GLY A 183 8.04 -9.98 52.78
CA GLY A 183 9.04 -9.18 53.55
C GLY A 183 9.98 -8.33 52.67
N ALA A 184 9.81 -7.01 52.50
CA ALA A 184 10.05 -5.88 53.43
C ALA A 184 11.53 -5.46 53.59
N LEU A 185 11.78 -4.14 53.41
CA LEU A 185 12.99 -3.34 53.76
C LEU A 185 14.22 -3.61 52.86
N LEU A 186 14.91 -2.63 52.25
CA LEU A 186 15.16 -1.19 52.50
C LEU A 186 15.12 -0.41 51.19
#